data_AF-A0A2G9Q3P9-F1
#
_entry.id   AF-A0A2G9Q3P9-F1
#
_cell.length_a   1.000
_cell.length_b   1.000
_cell.length_c   1.000
_cell.angle_alpha   90.00
_cell.angle_beta   90.00
_cell.angle_gamma   90.00
#
_symmetry.space_group_name_H-M   'P 1'
#
loop_
_entity.id
_entity.type
_entity.pdbx_description
1 polymer ?
#
loop_
_entity_poly.entity_id
_entity_poly.type
_entity_poly.pdbx_seq_one_letter_code
_entity_poly.pdbx_strand_id
1 'polypeptide(L)'
;MSFGEMLEMVDILKKADYDGKYGPYSNPNVRMAKIMAKVVKSLHRNFGVRRSKDQLRKWWSDLKLREHDQYRRIRRVQKREDTQQQF
;
A
#
# COMPACT_ATOMS: atom_id res chain seq x y z
N MET A 1 -4.06 10.01 -9.98
CA MET A 1 -3.97 10.42 -8.57
C MET A 1 -2.74 11.28 -8.46
N SER A 2 -2.83 12.45 -7.83
CA SER A 2 -1.66 13.31 -7.62
C SER A 2 -0.71 12.70 -6.57
N PHE A 3 0.53 13.16 -6.54
CA PHE A 3 1.52 12.68 -5.55
C PHE A 3 1.11 13.01 -4.11
N GLY A 4 0.52 14.20 -3.88
CA GLY A 4 0.01 14.60 -2.56
C GLY A 4 -1.15 13.72 -2.08
N GLU A 5 -2.11 13.42 -2.95
CA GLU A 5 -3.19 12.45 -2.67
C GLU A 5 -2.62 11.07 -2.31
N MET A 6 -1.59 10.63 -3.04
CA MET A 6 -0.95 9.34 -2.86
C MET A 6 -0.29 9.21 -1.49
N LEU A 7 0.44 10.24 -1.07
CA LEU A 7 1.13 10.26 0.22
C LEU A 7 0.14 10.23 1.38
N GLU A 8 -0.94 11.01 1.31
CA GLU A 8 -2.00 11.03 2.32
C GLU A 8 -2.63 9.63 2.49
N MET A 9 -2.89 8.92 1.37
CA MET A 9 -3.40 7.55 1.45
C MET A 9 -2.43 6.61 2.17
N VAL A 10 -1.15 6.63 1.76
CA VAL A 10 -0.12 5.74 2.30
C VAL A 10 0.12 6.02 3.78
N ASP A 11 0.08 7.29 4.20
CA ASP A 11 0.21 7.67 5.60
C ASP A 11 -0.95 7.12 6.44
N ILE A 12 -2.20 7.28 5.97
CA ILE A 12 -3.39 6.73 6.65
C ILE A 12 -3.32 5.21 6.74
N LEU A 13 -2.87 4.54 5.67
CA LEU A 13 -2.71 3.09 5.64
C LEU A 13 -1.69 2.63 6.68
N LYS A 14 -0.49 3.23 6.70
CA LYS A 14 0.55 2.93 7.69
C LYS A 14 0.06 3.19 9.10
N LYS A 15 -0.50 4.39 9.36
CA LYS A 15 -1.01 4.77 10.67
C LYS A 15 -2.07 3.81 11.19
N ALA A 16 -2.97 3.33 10.32
CA ALA A 16 -4.01 2.40 10.71
C ALA A 16 -3.52 0.96 10.93
N ASP A 17 -2.45 0.53 10.27
CA ASP A 17 -1.80 -0.75 10.54
C ASP A 17 -0.98 -0.71 11.86
N TYR A 18 -0.38 0.44 12.21
CA TYR A 18 0.35 0.62 13.47
C TYR A 18 -0.53 0.86 14.71
N ASP A 19 -1.73 1.40 14.55
CA ASP A 19 -2.62 1.81 15.67
C ASP A 19 -2.99 0.65 16.62
N GLY A 20 -2.71 -0.61 16.27
CA GLY A 20 -2.95 -1.79 17.13
C GLY A 20 -4.42 -2.05 17.47
N LYS A 21 -5.33 -1.17 17.05
CA LYS A 21 -6.79 -1.21 17.32
C LYS A 21 -7.49 -2.44 16.76
N TYR A 22 -6.81 -3.21 15.93
CA TYR A 22 -7.34 -4.40 15.26
C TYR A 22 -6.50 -5.60 15.70
N GLY A 23 -7.07 -6.41 16.61
CA GLY A 23 -6.38 -7.58 17.14
C GLY A 23 -6.05 -8.65 16.08
N PRO A 24 -5.20 -9.63 16.41
CA PRO A 24 -4.65 -10.62 15.47
C PRO A 24 -5.70 -11.38 14.64
N TYR A 25 -6.92 -11.50 15.16
CA TYR A 25 -8.01 -12.28 14.58
C TYR A 25 -9.10 -11.44 13.90
N SER A 26 -8.88 -10.13 13.72
CA SER A 26 -9.82 -9.29 12.99
C SER A 26 -9.76 -9.60 11.49
N ASN A 27 -10.91 -9.89 10.89
CA ASN A 27 -11.02 -10.22 9.46
C ASN A 27 -10.28 -9.15 8.61
N PRO A 28 -9.21 -9.52 7.90
CA PRO A 28 -8.38 -8.57 7.15
C PRO A 28 -9.18 -7.74 6.14
N ASN A 29 -10.21 -8.33 5.53
CA ASN A 29 -11.07 -7.65 4.57
C ASN A 29 -11.91 -6.55 5.21
N VAL A 30 -12.39 -6.79 6.44
CA VAL A 30 -13.17 -5.82 7.22
C VAL A 30 -12.26 -4.69 7.70
N ARG A 31 -11.04 -5.00 8.16
CA ARG A 31 -10.04 -3.99 8.52
C ARG A 31 -9.72 -3.10 7.33
N MET A 32 -9.40 -3.69 6.19
CA MET A 32 -9.11 -2.94 4.96
C MET A 32 -10.30 -2.11 4.49
N ALA A 33 -11.53 -2.60 4.63
CA ALA A 33 -12.72 -1.82 4.29
C ALA A 33 -12.85 -0.55 5.17
N LYS A 34 -12.60 -0.66 6.47
CA LYS A 34 -12.61 0.48 7.41
C LYS A 34 -11.50 1.49 7.11
N ILE A 35 -10.30 1.00 6.77
CA ILE A 35 -9.17 1.87 6.41
C ILE A 35 -9.47 2.60 5.09
N MET A 36 -9.95 1.90 4.07
CA MET A 36 -10.33 2.52 2.80
C MET A 36 -11.42 3.60 2.97
N ALA A 37 -12.36 3.41 3.91
CA ALA A 37 -13.35 4.44 4.23
C ALA A 37 -12.72 5.72 4.83
N LYS A 38 -11.71 5.58 5.70
CA LYS A 38 -10.93 6.73 6.22
C LYS A 38 -10.19 7.44 5.09
N VAL A 39 -9.59 6.67 4.18
CA VAL A 39 -8.87 7.20 3.03
C VAL A 39 -9.80 8.00 2.12
N VAL A 40 -10.94 7.43 1.69
CA VAL A 40 -11.95 8.14 0.88
C VAL A 40 -12.38 9.45 1.57
N LYS A 41 -12.63 9.41 2.88
CA LYS A 41 -13.05 10.57 3.65
C LYS A 41 -11.97 11.66 3.70
N SER A 42 -10.70 11.30 3.84
CA SER A 42 -9.58 12.26 3.84
C SER A 42 -9.37 12.90 2.47
N LEU A 43 -9.39 12.10 1.40
CA LEU A 43 -9.17 12.57 0.04
C LEU A 43 -10.26 13.54 -0.40
N HIS A 44 -11.50 13.25 0.00
CA HIS A 44 -12.61 14.15 -0.27
C HIS A 44 -12.47 15.47 0.52
N ARG A 45 -12.08 15.43 1.80
CA ARG A 45 -11.97 16.63 2.64
C ARG A 45 -10.76 17.50 2.30
N ASN A 46 -9.60 16.89 2.07
CA ASN A 46 -8.32 17.59 1.95
C ASN A 46 -8.01 17.97 0.50
N PHE A 47 -8.47 17.16 -0.47
CA PHE A 47 -8.15 17.35 -1.89
C PHE A 47 -9.39 17.55 -2.77
N GLY A 48 -10.60 17.48 -2.20
CA GLY A 48 -11.85 17.57 -2.99
C GLY A 48 -12.08 16.38 -3.92
N VAL A 49 -11.28 15.31 -3.80
CA VAL A 49 -11.28 14.22 -4.77
C VAL A 49 -12.36 13.22 -4.42
N ARG A 50 -13.30 13.03 -5.35
CA ARG A 50 -14.35 12.02 -5.23
C ARG A 50 -13.93 10.74 -5.96
N ARG A 51 -13.31 9.80 -5.23
CA ARG A 51 -12.94 8.46 -5.73
C ARG A 51 -13.80 7.38 -5.12
N SER A 52 -14.04 6.31 -5.89
CA SER A 52 -14.71 5.14 -5.36
C SER A 52 -13.74 4.29 -4.53
N LYS A 53 -14.27 3.60 -3.53
CA LYS A 53 -13.52 2.68 -2.67
C LYS A 53 -12.79 1.60 -3.48
N ASP A 54 -13.41 1.13 -4.56
CA ASP A 54 -12.87 0.04 -5.38
C ASP A 54 -11.74 0.51 -6.29
N GLN A 55 -11.80 1.76 -6.79
CA GLN A 55 -10.67 2.36 -7.50
C GLN A 55 -9.43 2.47 -6.60
N LEU A 56 -9.63 2.85 -5.35
CA LEU A 56 -8.53 2.97 -4.38
C LEU A 56 -7.96 1.61 -3.98
N ARG A 57 -8.82 0.59 -3.85
CA ARG A 57 -8.38 -0.80 -3.63
C ARG A 57 -7.55 -1.33 -4.79
N LYS A 58 -8.01 -1.13 -6.03
CA LYS A 58 -7.27 -1.54 -7.22
C LYS A 58 -5.90 -0.87 -7.25
N TRP A 59 -5.87 0.44 -7.04
CA TRP A 59 -4.62 1.21 -7.02
C TRP A 59 -3.64 0.72 -5.94
N TRP A 60 -4.14 0.42 -4.73
CA TRP A 60 -3.30 -0.13 -3.67
C TRP A 60 -2.71 -1.50 -4.02
N SER A 61 -3.51 -2.39 -4.62
CA SER A 61 -3.02 -3.68 -5.12
C SER A 61 -1.93 -3.50 -6.17
N ASP A 62 -2.12 -2.59 -7.13
CA ASP A 62 -1.14 -2.29 -8.17
C ASP A 62 0.17 -1.73 -7.58
N LEU A 63 0.07 -0.91 -6.53
CA LEU A 63 1.23 -0.38 -5.81
C LEU A 63 2.02 -1.51 -5.13
N LYS A 64 1.35 -2.41 -4.43
CA LYS A 64 1.99 -3.56 -3.75
C LYS A 64 2.65 -4.52 -4.72
N LEU A 65 2.08 -4.69 -5.91
CA LEU A 65 2.70 -5.48 -6.98
C LEU A 65 4.01 -4.86 -7.47
N ARG A 66 4.07 -3.54 -7.65
CA ARG A 66 5.30 -2.84 -8.05
C ARG A 66 6.42 -3.00 -7.01
N GLU A 67 6.09 -2.88 -5.73
CA GLU A 67 7.05 -3.09 -4.63
C GLU A 67 7.62 -4.51 -4.64
N HIS A 68 6.75 -5.52 -4.79
CA HIS A 68 7.15 -6.92 -4.85
C HIS A 68 8.05 -7.23 -6.06
N ASP A 69 7.72 -6.68 -7.23
CA ASP A 69 8.54 -6.89 -8.44
C ASP A 69 9.89 -6.16 -8.37
N GLN A 70 9.96 -4.99 -7.74
CA GLN A 70 11.24 -4.33 -7.43
C GLN A 70 12.11 -5.21 -6.53
N TYR A 71 11.53 -5.74 -5.46
CA TYR A 71 12.23 -6.68 -4.57
C TYR A 71 12.72 -7.92 -5.31
N ARG A 72 11.89 -8.51 -6.19
CA ARG A 72 12.31 -9.64 -7.03
C ARG A 72 13.45 -9.27 -7.97
N ARG A 73 13.44 -8.07 -8.55
CA ARG A 73 14.50 -7.60 -9.45
C ARG A 73 15.83 -7.47 -8.70
N ILE A 74 15.83 -6.83 -7.54
CA ILE A 74 17.03 -6.68 -6.70
C ILE A 74 17.58 -8.05 -6.29
N ARG A 75 16.72 -8.95 -5.82
CA ARG A 75 17.12 -10.31 -5.43
C ARG A 75 17.72 -11.12 -6.58
N ARG A 76 17.28 -10.89 -7.84
CA ARG A 76 17.87 -11.53 -9.01
C ARG A 76 19.27 -11.00 -9.33
N VAL A 77 19.52 -9.71 -9.11
CA VAL A 77 20.84 -9.11 -9.30
C VAL A 77 21.82 -9.66 -8.26
N GLN A 78 21.46 -9.64 -6.98
CA GLN A 78 22.30 -10.19 -5.89
C GLN A 78 22.74 -11.63 -6.18
N LYS A 79 21.80 -12.50 -6.56
CA LYS A 79 22.11 -13.89 -6.92
C LYS A 79 23.09 -14.02 -8.07
N ARG A 80 23.07 -13.11 -9.05
CA ARG A 80 24.02 -13.14 -10.18
C ARG A 80 25.42 -12.72 -9.73
N GLU A 81 25.53 -11.71 -8.88
CA GLU A 81 26.80 -11.26 -8.31
C GLU A 81 27.43 -12.33 -7.41
N ASP A 82 26.64 -12.98 -6.55
CA ASP A 82 27.11 -14.07 -5.69
C ASP A 82 27.61 -15.29 -6.51
N THR A 83 27.04 -15.53 -7.68
CA THR A 83 27.47 -16.61 -8.59
C THR A 83 28.75 -16.24 -9.35
N GLN A 84 28.98 -14.96 -9.62
CA GLN A 84 30.16 -14.47 -10.32
C GLN A 84 31.41 -14.36 -9.43
N GLN A 85 31.24 -14.25 -8.10
CA GLN A 85 32.33 -14.21 -7.12
C GLN A 85 32.84 -15.61 -6.69
N GLN A 86 32.23 -16.68 -7.18
CA GLN A 86 32.64 -18.08 -6.89
C GLN A 86 33.54 -18.69 -7.99
N PHE A 87 33.97 -17.88 -8.97
CA PHE A 87 34.98 -18.21 -9.99
C PHE A 87 36.13 -17.22 -9.90
#